data_AF-A0A9D0ZFP2-F1
#
_entry.id   AF-A0A9D0ZFP2-F1
#
_cell.length_a   1.000
_cell.length_b   1.000
_cell.length_c   1.000
_cell.angle_alpha   90.00
_cell.angle_beta   90.00
_cell.angle_gamma   90.00
#
_symmetry.space_group_name_H-M   'P 1'
#
loop_
_entity.id
_entity.type
_entity.pdbx_description
1 polymer ?
#
loop_
_entity_poly.entity_id
_entity_poly.type
_entity_poly.pdbx_seq_one_letter_code
_entity_poly.pdbx_strand_id
1 'polypeptide(L)'
;MNKYALFGSAMRTPQGNRLAVAGFCPAGRLHKCKERMERLRDAEFYTDDPTEIDEILAAALSELYGGLALAVGACVYIESISNTVFRTGGVLGRPEDSAEDADSDLDRLDDGMWMFTAPGGPGWIAFASRDAAESLAAETVSGSGAYTIRVNNTFRELMRVSPEAYLFISDGTGYDSFGICAAKLGEMELSFIV
;
A
#
# COMPACT_ATOMS: atom_id res chain seq x y z
N MET A 1 -2.69 6.02 22.12
CA MET A 1 -2.99 5.67 20.71
C MET A 1 -4.15 6.52 20.12
N ASN A 2 -4.21 7.84 20.37
CA ASN A 2 -5.29 8.73 19.87
C ASN A 2 -4.85 9.71 18.76
N LYS A 3 -3.62 9.58 18.23
CA LYS A 3 -3.05 10.53 17.26
C LYS A 3 -3.53 10.27 15.83
N TYR A 4 -3.65 9.00 15.46
CA TYR A 4 -4.00 8.56 14.11
C TYR A 4 -5.35 7.84 14.10
N ALA A 5 -5.93 7.78 12.92
CA ALA A 5 -7.04 6.90 12.59
C ALA A 5 -6.71 6.12 11.31
N LEU A 6 -7.23 4.90 11.27
CA LEU A 6 -7.16 4.03 10.11
C LEU A 6 -8.41 4.21 9.23
N PHE A 7 -8.20 4.21 7.92
CA PHE A 7 -9.27 4.10 6.94
C PHE A 7 -8.87 3.11 5.84
N GLY A 8 -9.87 2.53 5.19
CA GLY A 8 -9.67 1.72 4.00
C GLY A 8 -10.97 1.12 3.50
N SER A 9 -10.96 0.66 2.25
CA SER A 9 -12.09 0.01 1.59
C SER A 9 -11.61 -0.75 0.36
N ALA A 10 -12.43 -1.73 -0.05
CA ALA A 10 -12.34 -2.36 -1.36
C ALA A 10 -13.49 -1.88 -2.26
N MET A 11 -13.20 -1.75 -3.55
CA MET A 11 -14.12 -1.19 -4.52
C MET A 11 -13.87 -1.75 -5.93
N ARG A 12 -14.72 -1.33 -6.87
CA ARG A 12 -14.58 -1.63 -8.29
C ARG A 12 -14.62 -0.34 -9.08
N THR A 13 -13.79 -0.25 -10.11
CA THR A 13 -13.82 0.86 -11.08
C THR A 13 -14.95 0.67 -12.09
N PRO A 14 -15.34 1.70 -12.88
CA PRO A 14 -16.26 1.56 -14.01
C PRO A 14 -15.84 0.49 -15.02
N GLN A 15 -14.53 0.25 -15.17
CA GLN A 15 -13.96 -0.77 -16.04
C GLN A 15 -14.07 -2.19 -15.44
N GLY A 16 -14.54 -2.32 -14.20
CA GLY A 16 -14.68 -3.60 -13.49
C GLY A 16 -13.44 -4.03 -12.71
N ASN A 17 -12.34 -3.27 -12.76
CA ASN A 17 -11.09 -3.56 -12.05
C ASN A 17 -11.34 -3.56 -10.54
N ARG A 18 -10.72 -4.51 -9.84
CA ARG A 18 -10.83 -4.62 -8.38
C ARG A 18 -9.75 -3.74 -7.77
N LEU A 19 -10.13 -2.87 -6.82
CA LEU A 19 -9.20 -1.93 -6.20
C LEU A 19 -9.39 -1.94 -4.69
N ALA A 20 -8.30 -1.86 -3.93
CA ALA A 20 -8.33 -1.70 -2.48
C ALA A 20 -7.39 -0.58 -2.07
N VAL A 21 -7.79 0.20 -1.07
CA VAL A 21 -7.01 1.32 -0.53
C VAL A 21 -7.08 1.29 0.99
N ALA A 22 -5.98 1.61 1.64
CA ALA A 22 -5.93 1.83 3.07
C ALA A 22 -4.87 2.88 3.43
N GLY A 23 -5.04 3.54 4.56
CA GLY A 23 -4.12 4.60 4.96
C GLY A 23 -4.29 5.06 6.39
N PHE A 24 -3.27 5.75 6.87
CA PHE A 24 -3.26 6.45 8.15
C PHE A 24 -3.49 7.93 7.94
N CYS A 25 -4.36 8.51 8.76
CA CYS A 25 -4.55 9.96 8.82
C CYS A 25 -4.55 10.44 10.28
N PRO A 26 -4.33 11.75 10.53
CA PRO A 26 -4.63 12.32 11.83
C PRO A 26 -6.09 12.05 12.21
N ALA A 27 -6.35 11.68 13.47
CA ALA A 27 -7.68 11.23 13.90
C ALA A 27 -8.82 12.21 13.56
N GLY A 28 -8.57 13.52 13.66
CA GLY A 28 -9.53 14.57 13.30
C GLY A 28 -9.84 14.70 11.80
N ARG A 29 -9.18 13.94 10.92
CA ARG A 29 -9.36 13.97 9.46
C ARG A 29 -10.03 12.72 8.91
N LEU A 30 -10.37 11.75 9.76
CA LEU A 30 -10.93 10.46 9.34
C LEU A 30 -12.16 10.61 8.43
N HIS A 31 -13.09 11.50 8.80
CA HIS A 31 -14.31 11.71 8.02
C HIS A 31 -14.02 12.16 6.59
N LYS A 32 -13.11 13.14 6.42
CA LYS A 32 -12.69 13.64 5.10
C LYS A 32 -11.97 12.57 4.28
N CYS A 33 -11.11 11.77 4.91
CA CYS A 33 -10.41 10.68 4.20
C CYS A 33 -11.40 9.61 3.70
N LYS A 34 -12.43 9.29 4.49
CA LYS A 34 -13.50 8.37 4.08
C LYS A 34 -14.36 8.95 2.96
N GLU A 35 -14.74 10.22 3.05
CA GLU A 35 -15.53 10.90 2.01
C GLU A 35 -14.81 10.91 0.65
N ARG A 36 -13.51 11.24 0.63
CA ARG A 36 -12.73 11.28 -0.61
C ARG A 36 -12.44 9.90 -1.20
N MET A 37 -12.45 8.86 -0.37
CA MET A 37 -12.16 7.48 -0.80
C MET A 37 -13.09 6.99 -1.91
N GLU A 38 -14.36 7.41 -1.89
CA GLU A 38 -15.33 6.99 -2.92
C GLU A 38 -14.96 7.49 -4.32
N ARG A 39 -14.22 8.60 -4.43
CA ARG A 39 -13.75 9.13 -5.73
C ARG A 39 -12.67 8.25 -6.37
N LEU A 40 -12.00 7.40 -5.60
CA LEU A 40 -11.01 6.47 -6.14
C LEU A 40 -11.66 5.39 -7.03
N ARG A 41 -12.98 5.19 -6.92
CA ARG A 41 -13.73 4.33 -7.85
C ARG A 41 -13.62 4.83 -9.28
N ASP A 42 -13.49 6.13 -9.50
CA ASP A 42 -13.46 6.73 -10.83
C ASP A 42 -12.08 6.60 -11.52
N ALA A 43 -11.12 5.88 -10.91
CA ALA A 43 -9.83 5.61 -11.52
C ALA A 43 -9.99 4.73 -12.77
N GLU A 44 -9.34 5.14 -13.86
CA GLU A 44 -9.37 4.45 -15.15
C GLU A 44 -7.95 4.09 -15.61
N PHE A 45 -7.81 2.87 -16.13
CA PHE A 45 -6.54 2.31 -16.58
C PHE A 45 -6.70 1.94 -18.05
N TYR A 46 -6.04 2.68 -18.95
CA TYR A 46 -6.08 2.46 -20.41
C TYR A 46 -4.71 2.05 -20.97
N THR A 47 -3.88 1.45 -20.13
CA THR A 47 -2.49 1.11 -20.42
C THR A 47 -2.18 -0.30 -19.92
N ASP A 48 -1.23 -0.96 -20.57
CA ASP A 48 -0.62 -2.20 -20.13
C ASP A 48 0.83 -1.99 -19.66
N ASP A 49 1.31 -0.73 -19.62
CA ASP A 49 2.61 -0.41 -19.06
C ASP A 49 2.55 -0.47 -17.51
N PRO A 50 3.32 -1.36 -16.86
CA PRO A 50 3.42 -1.44 -15.41
C PRO A 50 3.69 -0.11 -14.72
N THR A 51 4.62 0.69 -15.25
CA THR A 51 4.99 1.96 -14.62
C THR A 51 3.83 2.95 -14.68
N GLU A 52 3.15 3.05 -15.81
CA GLU A 52 2.00 3.94 -15.95
C GLU A 52 0.82 3.54 -15.03
N ILE A 53 0.63 2.24 -14.78
CA ILE A 53 -0.42 1.76 -13.85
C ILE A 53 -0.15 2.26 -12.43
N ASP A 54 1.09 2.15 -11.96
CA ASP A 54 1.50 2.61 -10.64
C ASP A 54 1.46 4.15 -10.55
N GLU A 55 1.87 4.86 -11.60
CA GLU A 55 1.76 6.32 -11.70
C GLU A 55 0.30 6.80 -11.62
N ILE A 56 -0.63 6.14 -12.33
CA ILE A 56 -2.07 6.46 -12.26
C ILE A 56 -2.59 6.31 -10.83
N LEU A 57 -2.24 5.21 -10.15
CA LEU A 57 -2.63 4.99 -8.75
C LEU A 57 -2.02 6.06 -7.84
N ALA A 58 -0.72 6.31 -7.94
CA ALA A 58 -0.01 7.28 -7.11
C ALA A 58 -0.58 8.70 -7.30
N ALA A 59 -0.84 9.10 -8.53
CA ALA A 59 -1.45 10.39 -8.85
C ALA A 59 -2.86 10.53 -8.23
N ALA A 60 -3.70 9.49 -8.34
CA ALA A 60 -5.02 9.49 -7.72
C ALA A 60 -4.95 9.58 -6.19
N LEU A 61 -4.01 8.86 -5.56
CA LEU A 61 -3.80 8.95 -4.11
C LEU A 61 -3.29 10.34 -3.70
N SER A 62 -2.38 10.93 -4.47
CA SER A 62 -1.87 12.28 -4.22
C SER A 62 -2.98 13.33 -4.31
N GLU A 63 -3.79 13.30 -5.37
CA GLU A 63 -4.90 14.24 -5.55
C GLU A 63 -5.92 14.14 -4.40
N LEU A 64 -6.27 12.90 -4.02
CA LEU A 64 -7.31 12.67 -3.02
C LEU A 64 -6.81 12.93 -1.59
N TYR A 65 -5.56 12.60 -1.28
CA TYR A 65 -5.08 12.56 0.10
C TYR A 65 -3.94 13.53 0.43
N GLY A 66 -3.43 14.28 -0.55
CA GLY A 66 -2.49 15.38 -0.34
C GLY A 66 -3.01 16.36 0.71
N GLY A 67 -2.18 16.70 1.70
CA GLY A 67 -2.58 17.56 2.81
C GLY A 67 -3.54 16.93 3.81
N LEU A 68 -3.97 15.67 3.65
CA LEU A 68 -4.96 15.02 4.50
C LEU A 68 -4.42 13.80 5.25
N ALA A 69 -3.91 12.80 4.53
CA ALA A 69 -3.41 11.57 5.11
C ALA A 69 -1.91 11.67 5.41
N LEU A 70 -1.45 10.88 6.38
CA LEU A 70 -0.04 10.75 6.69
C LEU A 70 0.65 9.84 5.66
N ALA A 71 0.01 8.71 5.36
CA ALA A 71 0.43 7.75 4.34
C ALA A 71 -0.76 6.95 3.85
N VAL A 72 -0.74 6.58 2.57
CA VAL A 72 -1.81 5.82 1.90
C VAL A 72 -1.18 4.84 0.95
N GLY A 73 -1.79 3.68 0.82
CA GLY A 73 -1.44 2.71 -0.20
C GLY A 73 -2.67 2.08 -0.81
N ALA A 74 -2.51 1.62 -2.04
CA ALA A 74 -3.56 0.99 -2.81
C ALA A 74 -3.00 -0.12 -3.71
N CYS A 75 -3.83 -1.09 -4.02
CA CYS A 75 -3.54 -2.07 -5.05
C CYS A 75 -4.74 -2.26 -5.98
N VAL A 76 -4.46 -2.60 -7.24
CA VAL A 76 -5.45 -2.82 -8.29
C VAL A 76 -5.17 -4.13 -9.02
N TYR A 77 -6.23 -4.89 -9.28
CA TYR A 77 -6.22 -6.04 -10.17
C TYR A 77 -6.97 -5.69 -11.46
N ILE A 78 -6.26 -5.73 -12.58
CA ILE A 78 -6.75 -5.47 -13.93
C ILE A 78 -6.77 -6.80 -14.71
N GLU A 79 -7.95 -7.42 -14.80
CA GLU A 79 -8.10 -8.79 -15.31
C GLU A 79 -7.59 -8.96 -16.74
N SER A 80 -7.83 -7.98 -17.60
CA SER A 80 -7.51 -8.02 -19.02
C SER A 80 -6.01 -8.14 -19.31
N ILE A 81 -5.14 -7.70 -18.40
CA ILE A 81 -3.68 -7.67 -18.60
C ILE A 81 -2.91 -8.50 -17.56
N SER A 82 -3.58 -9.04 -16.53
CA SER A 82 -2.90 -9.70 -15.41
C SER A 82 -2.06 -10.92 -15.83
N ASN A 83 -2.37 -11.53 -16.97
CA ASN A 83 -1.63 -12.65 -17.54
C ASN A 83 -0.67 -12.24 -18.68
N THR A 84 -0.38 -10.96 -18.86
CA THR A 84 0.48 -10.47 -19.96
C THR A 84 1.57 -9.50 -19.51
N VAL A 85 1.44 -8.91 -18.33
CA VAL A 85 2.38 -7.90 -17.82
C VAL A 85 3.19 -8.43 -16.63
N PHE A 86 4.33 -7.79 -16.38
CA PHE A 86 5.06 -7.99 -15.13
C PHE A 86 4.25 -7.41 -13.96
N ARG A 87 4.54 -7.86 -12.75
CA ARG A 87 3.86 -7.44 -11.51
C ARG A 87 3.85 -5.92 -11.32
N THR A 88 2.70 -5.38 -10.95
CA THR A 88 2.40 -3.94 -10.80
C THR A 88 1.05 -3.73 -10.10
N GLY A 89 0.61 -2.48 -9.97
CA GLY A 89 -0.68 -2.12 -9.44
C GLY A 89 -0.66 -2.18 -7.92
N GLY A 90 0.44 -1.74 -7.31
CA GLY A 90 0.67 -1.76 -5.87
C GLY A 90 1.53 -0.56 -5.48
N VAL A 91 0.90 0.45 -4.87
CA VAL A 91 1.58 1.68 -4.47
C VAL A 91 1.39 1.96 -2.98
N LEU A 92 2.42 2.51 -2.35
CA LEU A 92 2.42 2.96 -0.96
C LEU A 92 3.30 4.19 -0.85
N GLY A 93 2.81 5.23 -0.18
CA GLY A 93 3.61 6.43 0.01
C GLY A 93 2.93 7.51 0.83
N ARG A 94 3.63 8.64 0.93
CA ARG A 94 3.05 9.89 1.44
C ARG A 94 2.39 10.61 0.26
N PRO A 95 1.09 10.96 0.36
CA PRO A 95 0.41 11.62 -0.76
C PRO A 95 0.97 12.98 -1.20
N GLU A 96 1.83 13.60 -0.39
CA GLU A 96 2.44 14.90 -0.69
C GLU A 96 3.77 14.81 -1.45
N ASP A 97 4.39 13.62 -1.45
CA ASP A 97 5.65 13.42 -2.13
C ASP A 97 5.39 13.19 -3.63
N SER A 98 6.37 13.51 -4.47
CA SER A 98 6.33 13.17 -5.89
C SER A 98 6.20 11.66 -6.07
N ALA A 99 5.47 11.23 -7.11
CA ALA A 99 5.49 9.83 -7.52
C ALA A 99 6.87 9.55 -8.11
N GLU A 100 7.72 8.88 -7.33
CA GLU A 100 9.05 8.43 -7.71
C GLU A 100 9.11 6.92 -7.49
N ASP A 101 9.95 6.23 -8.27
CA ASP A 101 10.17 4.80 -8.12
C ASP A 101 10.71 4.47 -6.71
N ALA A 102 10.39 3.28 -6.21
CA ALA A 102 10.84 2.86 -4.89
C ALA A 102 12.37 2.67 -4.85
N ASP A 103 13.08 3.43 -4.03
CA ASP A 103 14.55 3.30 -3.92
C ASP A 103 15.01 2.26 -2.89
N SER A 104 14.09 1.49 -2.29
CA SER A 104 14.37 0.55 -1.19
C SER A 104 14.97 1.22 0.05
N ASP A 105 14.60 2.48 0.28
CA ASP A 105 14.98 3.23 1.46
C ASP A 105 13.92 3.11 2.56
N LEU A 106 14.41 3.15 3.81
CA LEU A 106 13.56 3.11 5.00
C LEU A 106 13.26 4.55 5.44
N ASP A 107 12.04 4.99 5.19
CA ASP A 107 11.58 6.34 5.49
C ASP A 107 10.96 6.45 6.88
N ARG A 108 11.33 7.49 7.62
CA ARG A 108 10.67 7.82 8.89
C ARG A 108 9.47 8.73 8.64
N LEU A 109 8.26 8.23 8.90
CA LEU A 109 7.02 9.01 8.79
C LEU A 109 6.74 9.84 10.04
N ASP A 110 7.00 9.27 11.20
CA ASP A 110 6.80 9.90 12.51
C ASP A 110 7.64 9.15 13.57
N ASP A 111 7.54 9.55 14.84
CA ASP A 111 8.23 8.85 15.93
C ASP A 111 7.74 7.40 16.05
N GLY A 112 8.67 6.46 15.91
CA GLY A 112 8.40 5.02 15.91
C GLY A 112 7.59 4.51 14.70
N MET A 113 7.41 5.31 13.65
CA MET A 113 6.65 4.93 12.45
C MET A 113 7.53 4.99 11.21
N TRP A 114 7.68 3.84 10.56
CA TRP A 114 8.60 3.62 9.44
C TRP A 114 7.84 3.10 8.23
N MET A 115 8.23 3.56 7.05
CA MET A 115 7.71 3.12 5.76
C MET A 115 8.84 2.53 4.93
N PHE A 116 8.53 1.49 4.20
CA PHE A 116 9.47 0.86 3.28
C PHE A 116 8.73 0.42 2.01
N THR A 117 9.32 0.69 0.86
CA THR A 117 8.82 0.25 -0.45
C THR A 117 9.98 -0.38 -1.21
N ALA A 118 9.74 -1.51 -1.88
CA ALA A 118 10.74 -2.20 -2.68
C ALA A 118 10.29 -2.29 -4.15
N PRO A 119 11.17 -2.07 -5.14
CA PRO A 119 10.88 -2.28 -6.55
C PRO A 119 10.31 -3.67 -6.84
N GLY A 120 9.08 -3.72 -7.37
CA GLY A 120 8.37 -4.96 -7.65
C GLY A 120 8.28 -5.89 -6.44
N GLY A 121 8.16 -5.32 -5.24
CA GLY A 121 8.03 -5.98 -3.95
C GLY A 121 6.91 -5.33 -3.13
N PRO A 122 6.50 -5.94 -2.00
CA PRO A 122 5.50 -5.31 -1.16
C PRO A 122 6.03 -4.04 -0.50
N GLY A 123 5.14 -3.07 -0.30
CA GLY A 123 5.36 -1.93 0.56
C GLY A 123 4.72 -2.14 1.93
N TRP A 124 5.33 -1.61 2.98
CA TRP A 124 4.76 -1.66 4.32
C TRP A 124 5.04 -0.41 5.16
N ILE A 125 4.21 -0.25 6.19
CA ILE A 125 4.41 0.69 7.29
C ILE A 125 4.38 -0.09 8.60
N ALA A 126 5.40 0.11 9.43
CA ALA A 126 5.54 -0.50 10.75
C ALA A 126 5.63 0.56 11.85
N PHE A 127 4.98 0.27 12.98
CA PHE A 127 5.08 0.99 14.24
C PHE A 127 6.04 0.22 15.16
N ALA A 128 7.34 0.44 14.97
CA ALA A 128 8.39 -0.34 15.60
C ALA A 128 9.62 0.52 15.93
N SER A 129 10.56 -0.07 16.68
CA SER A 129 11.89 0.53 16.81
C SER A 129 12.59 0.59 15.45
N ARG A 130 13.54 1.50 15.31
CA ARG A 130 14.36 1.63 14.10
C ARG A 130 15.03 0.30 13.73
N ASP A 131 15.68 -0.35 14.68
CA ASP A 131 16.40 -1.61 14.47
C ASP A 131 15.48 -2.73 13.95
N ALA A 132 14.24 -2.80 14.46
CA ALA A 132 13.26 -3.77 14.00
C ALA A 132 12.77 -3.46 12.57
N ALA A 133 12.54 -2.18 12.26
CA ALA A 133 12.17 -1.75 10.91
C ALA A 133 13.31 -1.98 9.89
N GLU A 134 14.56 -1.69 10.27
CA GLU A 134 15.75 -1.97 9.44
C GLU A 134 15.92 -3.48 9.19
N SER A 135 15.67 -4.31 10.21
CA SER A 135 15.71 -5.77 10.06
C SER A 135 14.61 -6.28 9.10
N LEU A 136 13.38 -5.78 9.25
CA LEU A 136 12.27 -6.12 8.34
C LEU A 136 12.54 -5.65 6.90
N ALA A 137 13.14 -4.47 6.72
CA ALA A 137 13.52 -3.96 5.40
C ALA A 137 14.56 -4.87 4.73
N ALA A 138 15.60 -5.25 5.46
CA ALA A 138 16.63 -6.18 4.98
C ALA A 138 16.03 -7.54 4.58
N GLU A 139 15.09 -8.08 5.35
CA GLU A 139 14.37 -9.32 5.01
C GLU A 139 13.48 -9.16 3.78
N THR A 140 12.84 -8.01 3.62
CA THR A 140 11.97 -7.70 2.47
C THR A 140 12.78 -7.74 1.16
N VAL A 141 14.01 -7.20 1.15
CA VAL A 141 14.89 -7.15 -0.03
C VAL A 141 15.62 -8.47 -0.26
N SER A 142 16.13 -9.10 0.81
CA SER A 142 16.95 -10.32 0.72
C SER A 142 16.14 -11.59 0.47
N GLY A 143 14.81 -11.50 0.51
CA GLY A 143 13.92 -12.63 0.27
C GLY A 143 14.23 -13.35 -1.05
N SER A 144 14.65 -14.62 -0.95
CA SER A 144 14.80 -15.50 -2.11
C SER A 144 13.52 -16.33 -2.34
N GLY A 145 13.22 -16.65 -3.60
CA GLY A 145 12.11 -17.55 -3.95
C GLY A 145 10.95 -16.85 -4.67
N ALA A 146 9.84 -17.58 -4.84
CA ALA A 146 8.66 -17.09 -5.54
C ALA A 146 8.08 -15.84 -4.85
N TYR A 147 7.60 -14.89 -5.65
CA TYR A 147 7.07 -13.60 -5.17
C TYR A 147 6.03 -13.78 -4.04
N THR A 148 5.10 -14.71 -4.24
CA THR A 148 4.02 -15.04 -3.32
C THR A 148 4.52 -15.49 -1.94
N ILE A 149 5.61 -16.24 -1.90
CA ILE A 149 6.26 -16.67 -0.66
C ILE A 149 6.90 -15.47 0.04
N ARG A 150 7.57 -14.60 -0.71
CA ARG A 150 8.20 -13.39 -0.16
C ARG A 150 7.16 -12.45 0.45
N VAL A 151 6.10 -12.14 -0.30
CA VAL A 151 4.98 -11.28 0.16
C VAL A 151 4.38 -11.82 1.46
N ASN A 152 4.10 -13.13 1.53
CA ASN A 152 3.53 -13.74 2.72
C ASN A 152 4.48 -13.71 3.93
N ASN A 153 5.76 -14.01 3.71
CA ASN A 153 6.77 -13.97 4.77
C ASN A 153 6.96 -12.54 5.31
N THR A 154 7.09 -11.55 4.43
CA THR A 154 7.17 -10.13 4.82
C THR A 154 5.91 -9.71 5.59
N PHE A 155 4.73 -10.11 5.14
CA PHE A 155 3.49 -9.75 5.83
C PHE A 155 3.40 -10.35 7.23
N ARG A 156 3.78 -11.62 7.41
CA ARG A 156 3.83 -12.27 8.73
C ARG A 156 4.85 -11.62 9.65
N GLU A 157 6.01 -11.29 9.13
CA GLU A 157 7.05 -10.61 9.91
C GLU A 157 6.59 -9.22 10.33
N LEU A 158 5.96 -8.45 9.43
CA LEU A 158 5.34 -7.16 9.74
C LEU A 158 4.35 -7.28 10.91
N MET A 159 3.46 -8.28 10.88
CA MET A 159 2.51 -8.52 11.97
C MET A 159 3.21 -8.86 13.29
N ARG A 160 4.38 -9.49 13.25
CA ARG A 160 5.18 -9.83 14.44
C ARG A 160 5.88 -8.61 15.03
N VAL A 161 6.50 -7.78 14.20
CA VAL A 161 7.23 -6.59 14.65
C VAL A 161 6.30 -5.42 14.99
N SER A 162 5.11 -5.40 14.41
CA SER A 162 4.16 -4.30 14.51
C SER A 162 2.72 -4.77 14.79
N PRO A 163 2.48 -5.52 15.89
CA PRO A 163 1.21 -6.23 16.11
C PRO A 163 0.00 -5.32 16.33
N GLU A 164 0.23 -4.10 16.79
CA GLU A 164 -0.83 -3.14 17.13
C GLU A 164 -1.20 -2.21 15.99
N ALA A 165 -0.31 -2.00 15.02
CA ALA A 165 -0.61 -1.10 13.90
C ALA A 165 0.31 -1.37 12.71
N TYR A 166 -0.23 -1.44 11.49
CA TYR A 166 0.57 -1.57 10.28
C TYR A 166 -0.23 -1.18 9.05
N LEU A 167 0.46 -0.98 7.92
CA LEU A 167 -0.12 -0.99 6.57
C LEU A 167 0.76 -1.88 5.69
N PHE A 168 0.15 -2.67 4.82
CA PHE A 168 0.84 -3.59 3.91
C PHE A 168 0.14 -3.57 2.56
N ILE A 169 0.91 -3.34 1.50
CA ILE A 169 0.44 -3.31 0.12
C ILE A 169 1.32 -4.24 -0.71
N SER A 170 0.71 -5.06 -1.56
CA SER A 170 1.42 -5.79 -2.62
C SER A 170 0.80 -5.51 -3.98
N ASP A 171 1.57 -5.73 -5.03
CA ASP A 171 1.10 -5.66 -6.42
C ASP A 171 -0.13 -6.52 -6.66
N GLY A 172 -1.14 -5.93 -7.31
CA GLY A 172 -2.42 -6.58 -7.63
C GLY A 172 -2.51 -7.09 -9.06
N THR A 173 -1.73 -6.58 -10.00
CA THR A 173 -1.81 -6.94 -11.43
C THR A 173 -0.51 -7.58 -11.91
N GLY A 174 -0.59 -8.54 -12.83
CA GLY A 174 0.56 -9.18 -13.46
C GLY A 174 0.85 -10.58 -12.92
N TYR A 175 1.79 -11.28 -13.54
CA TYR A 175 2.08 -12.67 -13.19
C TYR A 175 2.45 -12.83 -11.70
N ASP A 176 1.83 -13.83 -11.06
CA ASP A 176 2.02 -14.19 -9.65
C ASP A 176 1.70 -13.05 -8.65
N SER A 177 1.00 -11.99 -9.07
CA SER A 177 0.55 -10.91 -8.18
C SER A 177 -0.45 -11.43 -7.15
N PHE A 178 -0.51 -10.79 -5.97
CA PHE A 178 -1.33 -11.24 -4.84
C PHE A 178 -2.42 -10.23 -4.45
N GLY A 179 -2.21 -8.94 -4.74
CA GLY A 179 -3.19 -7.89 -4.51
C GLY A 179 -3.63 -7.75 -3.06
N ILE A 180 -2.70 -7.82 -2.09
CA ILE A 180 -3.03 -7.64 -0.68
C ILE A 180 -3.01 -6.15 -0.34
N CYS A 181 -4.08 -5.68 0.29
CA CYS A 181 -4.13 -4.42 1.01
C CYS A 181 -4.61 -4.70 2.43
N ALA A 182 -3.69 -4.65 3.40
CA ALA A 182 -3.97 -4.98 4.79
C ALA A 182 -3.49 -3.88 5.72
N ALA A 183 -4.28 -3.56 6.73
CA ALA A 183 -3.95 -2.50 7.69
C ALA A 183 -4.53 -2.78 9.07
N LYS A 184 -3.84 -2.30 10.10
CA LYS A 184 -4.25 -2.47 11.50
C LYS A 184 -4.00 -1.20 12.31
N LEU A 185 -4.86 -0.95 13.29
CA LEU A 185 -4.67 0.06 14.34
C LEU A 185 -5.49 -0.32 15.58
N GLY A 186 -4.82 -0.84 16.61
CA GLY A 186 -5.44 -1.45 17.79
C GLY A 186 -6.36 -2.60 17.37
N GLU A 187 -7.61 -2.54 17.83
CA GLU A 187 -8.64 -3.55 17.54
C GLU A 187 -9.19 -3.47 16.10
N MET A 188 -8.91 -2.39 15.35
CA MET A 188 -9.37 -2.27 13.97
C MET A 188 -8.38 -2.94 13.03
N GLU A 189 -8.86 -3.92 12.26
CA GLU A 189 -8.09 -4.61 11.24
C GLU A 189 -8.89 -4.66 9.93
N LEU A 190 -8.24 -4.28 8.84
CA LEU A 190 -8.77 -4.27 7.48
C LEU A 190 -7.88 -5.17 6.63
N SER A 191 -8.47 -6.04 5.84
CA SER A 191 -7.74 -6.90 4.91
C SER A 191 -8.57 -7.13 3.66
N PHE A 192 -7.98 -6.78 2.52
CA PHE A 192 -8.60 -6.87 1.22
C PHE A 192 -7.67 -7.62 0.27
N ILE A 193 -8.26 -8.44 -0.59
CA ILE A 193 -7.58 -9.11 -1.70
C ILE A 193 -8.30 -8.66 -2.97
N VAL A 194 -7.56 -8.08 -3.90
CA VAL A 194 -8.11 -7.62 -5.19
C VAL A 194 -7.98 -8.62 -6.31
#